data_AF-A0A6L8XUZ9-F1
#
_entry.id   AF-A0A6L8XUZ9-F1
#
_cell.length_a   1.000
_cell.length_b   1.000
_cell.length_c   1.000
_cell.angle_alpha   90.00
_cell.angle_beta   90.00
_cell.angle_gamma   90.00
#
_symmetry.space_group_name_H-M   'P 1'
#
loop_
_entity.id
_entity.type
_entity.pdbx_description
1 polymer ?
#
loop_
_entity_poly.entity_id
_entity_poly.type
_entity_poly.pdbx_seq_one_letter_code
_entity_poly.pdbx_strand_id
1 'polypeptide(L)' 'MNIAQRAEICKHSTGHIGAVAVYTRPTCPNMHIIKGKYVTARTNCKECRFYEERK' A
#
# COMPACT_ATOMS: atom_id res chain seq x y z
N MET A 1 8.19 9.15 0.90
CA MET A 1 7.12 8.91 1.88
C MET A 1 7.48 7.69 2.71
N ASN A 2 7.31 7.73 4.03
CA ASN A 2 7.66 6.60 4.89
C ASN A 2 6.60 5.48 4.80
N ILE A 3 7.00 4.21 5.03
CA ILE A 3 6.10 3.04 4.94
C ILE A 3 4.88 3.21 5.86
N ALA A 4 5.09 3.82 7.04
CA ALA A 4 4.03 4.14 7.99
C ALA A 4 2.97 5.06 7.40
N GLN A 5 3.40 6.22 6.88
CA GLN A 5 2.47 7.18 6.27
C GLN A 5 1.71 6.53 5.12
N ARG A 6 2.38 5.72 4.29
CA ARG A 6 1.76 5.00 3.17
C ARG A 6 0.62 4.08 3.62
N ALA A 7 0.77 3.43 4.77
CA ALA A 7 -0.26 2.57 5.32
C ALA A 7 -1.49 3.34 5.78
N GLU A 8 -1.30 4.56 6.27
CA GLU A 8 -2.36 5.42 6.82
C GLU A 8 -3.12 6.15 5.71
N ILE A 9 -2.41 6.74 4.75
CA ILE A 9 -3.01 7.67 3.78
C ILE A 9 -3.71 6.98 2.61
N CYS A 10 -3.37 5.74 2.26
CA CYS A 10 -3.84 5.15 1.00
C CYS A 10 -5.14 4.35 1.21
N LYS A 11 -6.18 4.64 0.43
CA LYS A 11 -7.43 3.86 0.40
C LYS A 11 -7.23 2.37 0.07
N HIS A 12 -6.18 2.06 -0.69
CA HIS A 12 -5.80 0.69 -1.05
C HIS A 12 -5.00 -0.03 0.04
N SER A 13 -4.45 0.70 1.00
CA SER A 13 -3.77 0.12 2.15
C SER A 13 -4.80 -0.51 3.10
N THR A 14 -4.44 -1.64 3.72
CA THR A 14 -5.21 -2.20 4.82
C THR A 14 -4.91 -1.52 6.16
N GLY A 15 -3.92 -0.62 6.21
CA GLY A 15 -3.40 -0.03 7.44
C GLY A 15 -2.34 -0.88 8.14
N HIS A 16 -2.06 -2.09 7.65
CA HIS A 16 -1.03 -2.96 8.23
C HIS A 16 0.31 -2.76 7.53
N ILE A 17 1.36 -2.71 8.33
CA ILE A 17 2.75 -2.53 7.88
C ILE A 17 3.53 -3.80 8.22
N GLY A 18 4.19 -4.38 7.23
CA GLY A 18 5.25 -5.37 7.44
C GLY A 18 6.62 -4.68 7.48
N ALA A 19 7.66 -5.45 7.79
CA ALA A 19 9.03 -4.93 7.92
C ALA A 19 9.54 -4.16 6.68
N VAL A 20 9.10 -4.54 5.49
CA VAL A 20 9.57 -3.97 4.21
C VAL A 20 8.45 -3.63 3.23
N ALA A 21 7.18 -3.75 3.62
CA ALA A 21 6.04 -3.55 2.72
C ALA A 21 4.76 -3.18 3.46
N VAL A 22 3.85 -2.49 2.77
CA VAL A 22 2.49 -2.21 3.26
C VAL A 22 1.54 -3.27 2.73
N TYR A 23 0.69 -3.81 3.59
CA TYR A 23 -0.38 -4.71 3.16
C TYR A 23 -1.48 -3.92 2.47
N THR A 24 -1.97 -4.45 1.36
CA THR A 24 -2.92 -3.78 0.49
C THR A 24 -4.11 -4.66 0.18
N ARG A 25 -5.18 -4.03 -0.29
CA ARG A 25 -6.31 -4.72 -0.89
C ARG A 25 -5.94 -5.20 -2.29
N PRO A 26 -6.57 -6.27 -2.80
CA PRO A 26 -6.35 -6.75 -4.16
C PRO A 26 -6.72 -5.73 -5.25
N THR A 27 -7.42 -4.66 -4.87
CA THR A 27 -7.75 -3.54 -5.75
C THR A 27 -6.57 -2.58 -5.99
N CYS A 28 -5.43 -2.75 -5.31
CA CYS A 28 -4.26 -1.92 -5.57
C CYS A 28 -3.58 -2.33 -6.89
N PRO A 29 -3.46 -1.44 -7.88
CA PRO A 29 -2.82 -1.78 -9.17
C PRO A 29 -1.31 -2.03 -9.04
N ASN A 30 -0.70 -1.59 -7.93
CA ASN A 30 0.71 -1.80 -7.60
C ASN A 30 0.89 -2.90 -6.53
N MET A 31 -0.08 -3.80 -6.37
CA MET A 31 0.06 -4.92 -5.45
C MET A 31 0.99 -6.00 -6.01
N HIS A 32 1.65 -6.68 -5.09
CA HIS A 32 2.38 -7.91 -5.30
C HIS A 32 1.89 -8.95 -4.30
N ILE A 33 1.96 -10.23 -4.67
CA ILE A 33 1.63 -11.32 -3.76
C ILE A 33 2.94 -11.85 -3.18
N ILE A 34 3.13 -11.71 -1.88
CA ILE A 34 4.25 -12.30 -1.15
C ILE A 34 3.68 -13.25 -0.10
N LYS A 35 4.03 -14.53 -0.19
CA LYS A 35 3.54 -15.60 0.71
C LYS A 35 2.00 -15.58 0.88
N GLY A 36 1.27 -15.41 -0.23
CA GLY A 36 -0.20 -15.37 -0.24
C GLY A 36 -0.82 -14.07 0.30
N LYS A 37 -0.02 -13.05 0.62
CA LYS A 37 -0.51 -11.74 1.08
C LYS A 37 -0.28 -10.67 0.04
N TYR A 38 -1.27 -9.80 -0.14
CA TYR A 38 -1.21 -8.64 -1.02
C TYR A 38 -0.43 -7.51 -0.35
N VAL A 39 0.68 -7.13 -0.96
CA VAL A 39 1.61 -6.14 -0.39
C VAL A 39 2.17 -5.22 -1.47
N THR A 40 2.67 -4.07 -1.07
CA THR A 40 3.39 -3.15 -1.96
C THR A 40 4.61 -2.57 -1.25
N ALA A 41 5.76 -2.57 -1.93
CA ALA A 41 7.06 -2.36 -1.27
C ALA A 41 7.78 -1.06 -1.66
N ARG A 42 7.47 -0.43 -2.81
CA ARG A 42 8.37 0.60 -3.37
C ARG A 42 7.76 1.90 -3.89
N THR A 43 6.49 1.92 -4.31
CA THR A 43 5.92 3.13 -4.90
C THR A 43 5.42 4.11 -3.82
N ASN A 44 5.70 5.40 -3.94
CA ASN A 44 4.99 6.39 -3.12
C ASN A 44 3.51 6.34 -3.48
N CYS A 45 2.62 6.12 -2.51
CA CYS A 45 1.18 6.06 -2.83
C CYS A 45 0.70 7.35 -3.48
N LYS A 46 1.27 8.51 -3.16
CA LYS A 46 0.93 9.80 -3.81
C LYS A 46 1.30 9.89 -5.29
N GLU A 47 2.26 9.08 -5.75
CA GLU A 47 2.67 9.01 -7.15
C GLU A 47 1.86 7.94 -7.92
N CYS A 48 0.99 7.19 -7.24
CA CYS A 48 0.09 6.27 -7.89
C CYS A 48 -1.00 7.06 -8.63
N ARG A 49 -1.21 6.77 -9.93
CA ARG A 49 -2.33 7.32 -10.70
C ARG A 49 -3.71 7.04 -10.06
N PHE A 50 -3.79 5.95 -9.31
CA PHE A 50 -4.98 5.50 -8.60
C PHE A 50 -4.90 5.83 -7.11
N TYR A 51 -4.09 6.82 -6.73
CA TYR A 51 -4.06 7.28 -5.36
C TYR A 51 -5.40 7.90 -4.99
N GLU A 52 -6.02 7.34 -3.97
CA GLU A 52 -7.09 8.00 -3.24
C GLU A 52 -6.68 8.05 -1.77
N GLU A 53 -6.83 9.23 -1.19
CA GLU A 53 -6.57 9.43 0.22
C GLU A 53 -7.67 8.74 1.03
N ARG A 54 -7.27 8.07 2.11
CA ARG A 54 -8.19 7.43 3.03
C ARG A 54 -8.86 8.53 3.86
N LYS A 55 -10.17 8.74 3.65
CA LYS A 55 -10.99 9.64 4.48
C LYS A 55 -11.15 9.11 5.89
#